data_AF-A0A818IV84-F1
#
_entry.id   AF-A0A818IV84-F1
#
_cell.length_a   1.000
_cell.length_b   1.000
_cell.length_c   1.000
_cell.angle_alpha   90.00
_cell.angle_beta   90.00
_cell.angle_gamma   90.00
#
_symmetry.space_group_name_H-M   'P 1'
#
loop_
_entity.id
_entity.type
_entity.pdbx_description
1 polymer ?
#
loop_
_entity_poly.entity_id
_entity_poly.type
_entity_poly.pdbx_seq_one_letter_code
_entity_poly.pdbx_strand_id
1 'polypeptide(L)' 'MTGVYSPRTLRMGLEKRYQKGTGNPDRNFGHTAIVQVEWNEATQNFEGKYYSKAGKNRDEQKYVIHPKRPTFNPYRY' A
#
# COMPACT_ATOMS: atom_id res chain seq x y z
N MET A 1 8.98 3.18 3.13
CA MET A 1 8.08 2.41 2.25
C MET A 1 8.43 2.83 0.84
N THR A 2 8.71 1.87 -0.04
CA THR A 2 9.14 2.12 -1.42
C THR A 2 8.07 1.62 -2.37
N GLY A 3 7.90 2.28 -3.51
CA GLY A 3 6.82 1.96 -4.44
C GLY A 3 7.19 2.15 -5.89
N VAL A 4 6.53 1.38 -6.76
CA VAL A 4 6.57 1.53 -8.21
C VAL A 4 5.15 1.74 -8.70
N TYR A 5 4.94 2.81 -9.45
CA TYR A 5 3.69 3.08 -10.15
C TYR A 5 3.89 2.92 -11.66
N SER A 6 2.96 2.21 -12.31
CA SER A 6 2.93 2.02 -13.75
C SER A 6 1.77 2.85 -14.34
N PRO A 7 2.04 3.96 -15.03
CA PRO A 7 0.99 4.74 -15.70
C PRO A 7 0.28 3.95 -16.80
N ARG A 8 0.99 3.01 -17.45
CA ARG A 8 0.43 2.19 -18.54
C ARG A 8 -0.69 1.28 -18.07
N THR A 9 -0.58 0.75 -16.86
CA THR A 9 -1.54 -0.23 -16.31
C THR A 9 -2.30 0.33 -15.11
N LEU A 10 -2.04 1.57 -14.73
CA LEU A 10 -2.56 2.23 -13.52
C LEU A 10 -2.39 1.40 -12.24
N ARG A 11 -1.35 0.57 -12.20
CA ARG A 11 -1.04 -0.32 -11.07
C ARG A 11 0.05 0.27 -10.20
N MET A 12 -0.06 0.05 -8.90
CA MET A 12 0.90 0.45 -7.90
C MET A 12 1.31 -0.77 -7.08
N GLY A 13 2.61 -1.00 -7.00
CA GLY A 13 3.22 -1.92 -6.05
C GLY A 13 3.92 -1.14 -4.95
N LEU A 14 3.61 -1.42 -3.68
CA LEU A 14 4.28 -0.83 -2.53
C LEU A 14 4.91 -1.94 -1.69
N GLU A 15 6.18 -1.77 -1.33
CA GLU A 15 6.89 -2.66 -0.40
C GLU A 15 7.18 -1.91 0.90
N LYS A 16 6.76 -2.52 2.01
CA LYS A 16 7.10 -2.08 3.36
C LYS A 16 7.85 -3.21 4.06
N ARG A 17 9.12 -2.95 4.36
CA ARG A 17 9.90 -3.76 5.28
C ARG A 17 9.73 -3.22 6.68
N TYR A 18 9.28 -4.07 7.60
CA TYR A 18 9.16 -3.70 9.00
C TYR A 18 10.55 -3.73 9.65
N GLN A 19 10.94 -2.62 10.27
CA GLN A 19 12.18 -2.52 11.03
C GLN A 19 11.95 -2.94 12.48
N LYS A 20 13.02 -3.41 13.15
CA LYS A 20 12.98 -3.73 14.59
C LYS A 20 12.44 -2.52 15.36
N GLY A 21 11.43 -2.74 16.20
CA GLY A 21 10.80 -1.66 16.98
C GLY A 21 9.61 -0.97 16.30
N THR A 22 9.16 -1.42 15.13
CA THR A 22 7.91 -0.93 14.50
C THR A 22 6.78 -1.96 14.62
N GLY A 23 5.67 -1.60 15.27
CA GLY A 23 4.55 -2.50 15.54
C GLY A 23 4.84 -3.52 16.65
N ASN A 24 4.04 -4.59 16.75
CA ASN A 24 4.31 -5.67 17.70
C ASN A 24 5.59 -6.44 17.26
N PRO A 25 6.69 -6.38 18.05
CA PRO A 25 7.99 -6.94 17.65
C PRO A 25 7.96 -8.45 17.39
N ASP A 26 7.14 -9.19 18.14
CA ASP A 26 7.03 -10.64 18.05
C ASP A 26 6.25 -11.10 16.81
N ARG A 27 5.55 -10.17 16.13
CA ARG A 27 4.70 -10.47 14.96
C ARG A 27 5.17 -9.85 13.66
N ASN A 28 6.07 -8.88 13.70
CA ASN A 28 6.39 -8.06 12.51
C ASN A 28 7.90 -7.96 12.21
N PHE A 29 8.79 -8.43 13.10
CA PHE A 29 10.23 -8.34 12.87
C PHE A 29 10.69 -9.28 11.76
N GLY A 30 11.23 -8.72 10.65
CA GLY A 30 11.65 -9.49 9.47
C GLY A 30 10.55 -9.70 8.42
N HIS A 31 9.35 -9.11 8.62
CA HIS A 31 8.23 -9.27 7.72
C HIS A 31 8.31 -8.28 6.57
N THR A 32 7.97 -8.76 5.38
CA THR A 32 7.78 -7.90 4.20
C THR A 32 6.29 -7.85 3.89
N ALA A 33 5.75 -6.65 3.88
CA ALA A 33 4.42 -6.37 3.37
C ALA A 33 4.52 -5.85 1.94
N ILE A 34 3.76 -6.46 1.05
CA ILE A 34 3.63 -6.07 -0.35
C ILE A 34 2.17 -5.69 -0.56
N VAL A 35 1.93 -4.46 -1.00
CA VAL A 35 0.60 -3.99 -1.42
C VAL A 35 0.61 -3.91 -2.93
N GLN A 36 -0.36 -4.55 -3.58
CA GLN A 36 -0.58 -4.44 -5.02
C GLN A 36 -1.99 -3.93 -5.23
N VAL A 37 -2.11 -2.74 -5.82
CA VAL A 37 -3.39 -2.10 -6.06
C VAL A 37 -3.45 -1.52 -7.47
N GLU A 38 -4.65 -1.42 -8.01
CA GLU A 38 -4.96 -0.87 -9.32
C GLU A 38 -5.94 0.29 -9.17
N TRP A 39 -5.79 1.33 -9.97
CA TRP A 39 -6.75 2.43 -9.99
C TRP A 39 -8.10 1.96 -10.51
N ASN A 40 -9.15 2.15 -9.72
CA ASN A 40 -10.53 1.92 -10.10
C ASN A 40 -11.18 3.27 -10.43
N GLU A 41 -11.43 3.53 -11.71
CA GLU A 41 -12.04 4.78 -12.16
C GLU A 41 -13.47 4.98 -11.64
N ALA A 42 -14.23 3.91 -11.44
CA ALA A 42 -15.61 3.99 -10.96
C ALA A 42 -15.68 4.44 -9.50
N THR A 43 -14.76 3.95 -8.66
CA THR A 43 -14.74 4.28 -7.23
C THR A 43 -13.76 5.40 -6.90
N GLN A 44 -12.92 5.80 -7.86
CA GLN A 44 -11.83 6.77 -7.68
C GLN A 44 -10.88 6.37 -6.53
N ASN A 45 -10.63 5.06 -6.38
CA ASN A 45 -9.75 4.50 -5.36
C ASN A 45 -8.73 3.55 -6.00
N PHE A 46 -7.63 3.29 -5.29
CA PHE A 46 -6.81 2.14 -5.63
C PHE A 46 -7.32 0.91 -4.88
N GLU A 47 -7.62 -0.16 -5.61
CA GLU A 47 -8.17 -1.39 -5.07
C GLU A 47 -7.25 -2.57 -5.37
N GLY A 48 -7.10 -3.49 -4.42
CA GLY A 48 -6.31 -4.67 -4.65
C GLY A 48 -6.07 -5.47 -3.39
N LYS A 49 -4.85 -5.99 -3.25
CA LYS A 49 -4.50 -6.98 -2.24
C LYS A 49 -3.28 -6.54 -1.46
N TYR A 50 -3.35 -6.75 -0.15
CA TYR A 50 -2.24 -6.72 0.77
C TYR A 50 -1.73 -8.15 0.96
N TYR A 51 -0.42 -8.32 0.87
CA TYR A 51 0.29 -9.55 1.13
C TYR A 51 1.27 -9.33 2.27
N SER A 52 1.20 -10.12 3.34
CA SER A 52 2.28 -10.20 4.32
C SER A 52 2.93 -11.57 4.30
N LYS A 53 4.26 -11.58 4.21
CA LYS A 53 5.06 -12.80 4.30
C LYS A 53 5.83 -12.83 5.61
N ALA A 54 5.60 -13.90 6.37
CA ALA A 54 6.18 -14.18 7.67
C ALA A 54 6.81 -15.59 7.64
N GLY A 55 8.06 -15.71 7.21
CA GLY A 55 8.67 -17.03 6.97
C GLY A 55 7.88 -17.84 5.92
N LYS A 56 7.22 -18.93 6.35
CA LYS A 56 6.36 -19.78 5.50
C LYS A 56 4.89 -19.33 5.46
N ASN A 57 4.46 -18.46 6.37
CA ASN A 57 3.08 -18.00 6.43
C ASN A 57 2.86 -16.84 5.45
N ARG A 58 1.78 -16.93 4.66
CA ARG A 58 1.34 -15.92 3.71
C ARG A 58 -0.10 -15.56 4.03
N ASP A 59 -0.31 -14.31 4.40
CA ASP A 59 -1.66 -13.76 4.55
C ASP A 59 -1.96 -12.83 3.37
N GLU A 60 -3.18 -12.94 2.86
CA GLU A 60 -3.70 -12.12 1.78
C GLU A 60 -5.03 -11.49 2.23
N GLN A 61 -5.14 -10.17 2.10
CA GLN A 61 -6.35 -9.43 2.45
C GLN A 61 -6.69 -8.41 1.38
N LYS A 62 -7.98 -8.14 1.20
CA LYS A 62 -8.43 -7.02 0.36
C LYS A 62 -7.93 -5.71 0.96
N TYR A 63 -7.40 -4.84 0.12
CA TYR A 63 -6.87 -3.55 0.52
C TYR A 63 -7.34 -2.45 -0.43
N VAL A 64 -7.70 -1.29 0.13
CA VAL A 64 -8.17 -0.14 -0.64
C VAL A 64 -7.41 1.09 -0.14
N ILE A 65 -6.84 1.86 -1.07
CA ILE A 65 -6.24 3.16 -0.77
C ILE A 65 -7.17 4.23 -1.30
N HIS A 66 -7.64 5.07 -0.38
CA HIS A 66 -8.42 6.26 -0.69
C HIS A 66 -7.46 7.45 -0.85
N PRO A 67 -7.22 7.93 -2.08
CA PRO A 67 -6.40 9.12 -2.27
C PRO A 67 -7.07 10.30 -1.58
N LYS A 68 -6.28 11.12 -0.90
CA LYS A 68 -6.79 12.43 -0.47
C LYS A 68 -7.09 13.25 -1.71
N ARG A 69 -8.31 13.76 -1.84
CA ARG A 69 -8.58 14.82 -2.82
C ARG A 69 -7.64 15.98 -2.50
N PRO A 70 -6.91 16.53 -3.48
CA PRO A 70 -6.16 17.73 -3.24
C PRO A 70 -7.14 18.81 -2.77
N THR A 71 -6.94 19.32 -1.55
CA THR A 71 -7.60 20.54 -1.12
C THR A 71 -7.01 21.66 -1.94
N PHE A 72 -7.67 22.01 -3.03
CA PHE A 72 -7.37 23.24 -3.75
C PHE A 72 -7.71 24.40 -2.83
N ASN A 73 -6.70 25.12 -2.33
CA ASN A 73 -6.90 26.40 -1.67
C ASN A 73 -6.62 27.50 -2.70
N PRO A 74 -7.64 28.14 -3.29
CA PRO A 74 -7.45 29.20 -4.27
C PRO A 74 -6.73 30.46 -3.72
N TYR A 75 -6.47 30.52 -2.41
CA TYR A 75 -5.91 31.69 -1.73
C TYR A 75 -4.48 31.51 -1.19
N ARG A 76 -3.78 30.42 -1.54
CA ARG A 76 -2.35 30.28 -1.26
C ARG A 76 -1.56 30.58 -2.55
N TYR A 77 -1.16 31.84 -2.69
CA TYR A 77 -0.06 32.29 -3.54
C TYR A 77 1.14 32.61 -2.64
#